data_AF-A0A8J2F3J3-F1
#
_entry.id   AF-A0A8J2F3J3-F1
#
_cell.length_a   1.000
_cell.length_b   1.000
_cell.length_c   1.000
_cell.angle_alpha   90.00
_cell.angle_beta   90.00
_cell.angle_gamma   90.00
#
_symmetry.space_group_name_H-M   'P 1'
#
loop_
_entity.id
_entity.type
_entity.pdbx_description
1 polymer ?
#
loop_
_entity_poly.entity_id
_entity_poly.type
_entity_poly.pdbx_seq_one_letter_code
_entity_poly.pdbx_strand_id
1 'polypeptide(L)'
;MLNPDGVISGNYRCSLAGVDLNRQWRFPDPVLDQSVYELKRILQKLKKQLVLYLDLHGHSRQTNLFAYGCSTYPSTDHRFYTVRMYPKILSVLAPEFSYQNCCFGHGGNQKRGTGRVVVARDIGLVEAFTIEASFFGAI
;
A
#
# COMPACT_ATOMS: atom_id res chain seq x y z
N MET A 1 -13.66 3.29 -0.44
CA MET A 1 -13.40 3.10 1.00
C MET A 1 -13.40 1.60 1.30
N LEU A 2 -12.35 1.05 1.95
CA LEU A 2 -12.25 -0.39 2.23
C LEU A 2 -12.82 -0.83 3.59
N ASN A 3 -12.95 0.11 4.54
CA ASN A 3 -13.41 -0.17 5.91
C ASN A 3 -14.60 0.74 6.30
N PRO A 4 -15.73 0.71 5.58
CA PRO A 4 -16.86 1.61 5.83
C PRO A 4 -17.49 1.38 7.21
N ASP A 5 -17.57 0.13 7.66
CA ASP A 5 -18.07 -0.28 8.96
C ASP A 5 -17.18 0.21 10.10
N GLY A 6 -15.87 0.04 10.00
CA GLY A 6 -14.93 0.60 10.96
C GLY A 6 -15.05 2.13 11.08
N VAL A 7 -15.24 2.83 9.96
CA VAL A 7 -15.44 4.30 9.98
C VAL A 7 -16.72 4.69 10.70
N ILE A 8 -17.84 4.03 10.39
CA ILE A 8 -19.13 4.34 11.04
C ILE A 8 -19.05 4.11 12.55
N SER A 9 -18.32 3.09 12.99
CA SER A 9 -18.09 2.79 14.41
C SER A 9 -17.03 3.66 15.09
N GLY A 10 -16.37 4.57 14.36
CA GLY A 10 -15.29 5.38 14.91
C GLY A 10 -13.99 4.60 15.18
N ASN A 11 -13.81 3.44 14.56
CA ASN A 11 -12.60 2.65 14.68
C ASN A 11 -11.43 3.31 13.93
N TYR A 12 -10.28 3.37 14.59
CA TYR A 12 -9.05 3.88 13.99
C TYR A 12 -8.42 2.91 12.99
N ARG A 13 -8.38 1.60 13.29
CA ARG A 13 -7.54 0.63 12.59
C ARG A 13 -8.27 -0.59 12.03
N CYS A 14 -9.27 -1.07 12.75
CA CYS A 14 -9.90 -2.36 12.48
C CYS A 14 -11.31 -2.20 11.89
N SER A 15 -11.80 -3.25 11.23
CA SER A 15 -13.21 -3.40 10.88
C SER A 15 -14.08 -3.55 12.13
N LEU A 16 -15.41 -3.60 11.97
CA LEU A 16 -16.35 -3.86 13.05
C LEU A 16 -16.08 -5.22 13.72
N ALA A 17 -15.58 -6.20 12.97
CA ALA A 17 -15.17 -7.51 13.48
C ALA A 17 -13.83 -7.47 14.25
N GLY A 18 -13.21 -6.29 14.44
CA GLY A 18 -11.93 -6.15 15.14
C GLY A 18 -10.71 -6.54 14.32
N VAL A 19 -10.85 -6.71 13.00
CA VAL A 19 -9.77 -7.20 12.12
C VAL A 19 -9.02 -6.04 11.44
N ASP A 20 -7.68 -6.08 11.47
CA ASP A 20 -6.83 -5.21 10.64
C ASP A 20 -6.85 -5.72 9.19
N LEU A 21 -7.69 -5.11 8.36
CA LEU A 21 -7.87 -5.48 6.95
C LEU A 21 -6.56 -5.45 6.15
N ASN A 22 -5.61 -4.57 6.50
CA ASN A 22 -4.30 -4.51 5.83
C ASN A 22 -3.32 -5.59 6.34
N ARG A 23 -3.82 -6.65 6.99
CA ARG A 23 -3.08 -7.88 7.29
C ARG A 23 -3.70 -9.13 6.64
N GLN A 24 -4.88 -8.99 6.04
CA GLN A 24 -5.65 -10.13 5.53
C GLN A 24 -5.48 -10.38 4.04
N TRP A 25 -4.66 -9.60 3.33
CA TRP A 25 -4.59 -9.70 1.87
C TRP A 25 -4.06 -11.04 1.35
N ARG A 26 -3.29 -11.78 2.15
CA ARG A 26 -2.72 -13.07 1.69
C ARG A 26 -3.83 -14.12 1.53
N PHE A 27 -4.68 -14.26 2.54
CA PHE A 27 -5.77 -15.24 2.60
C PHE A 27 -7.02 -14.58 3.20
N PRO A 28 -7.66 -13.63 2.50
CA PRO A 28 -8.80 -12.90 3.06
C PRO A 28 -10.01 -13.82 3.16
N ASP A 29 -10.72 -13.75 4.28
CA ASP A 29 -11.98 -14.46 4.47
C ASP A 29 -13.11 -13.77 3.69
N PRO A 30 -13.94 -14.51 2.92
CA PRO A 30 -14.98 -13.91 2.08
C PRO A 30 -16.12 -13.26 2.88
N VAL A 31 -16.27 -13.58 4.16
CA VAL A 31 -17.30 -13.03 5.05
C VAL A 31 -16.71 -11.94 5.95
N LEU A 32 -15.61 -12.23 6.66
CA LEU A 32 -15.03 -11.28 7.62
C LEU A 32 -14.22 -10.16 6.97
N ASP A 33 -13.55 -10.45 5.84
CA ASP A 33 -12.67 -9.52 5.12
C ASP A 33 -13.21 -9.19 3.73
N GLN A 34 -14.54 -9.20 3.57
CA GLN A 34 -15.23 -9.18 2.27
C GLN A 34 -14.71 -8.08 1.33
N SER A 35 -14.44 -6.87 1.84
CA SER A 35 -13.94 -5.76 1.02
C SER A 35 -12.55 -6.03 0.43
N VAL A 36 -11.66 -6.65 1.21
CA VAL A 36 -10.32 -7.06 0.75
C VAL A 36 -10.42 -8.26 -0.19
N TYR A 37 -11.28 -9.24 0.14
CA TYR A 37 -11.53 -10.41 -0.69
C TYR A 37 -11.99 -10.02 -2.10
N GLU A 38 -13.03 -9.19 -2.20
CA GLU A 38 -13.59 -8.77 -3.49
C GLU A 38 -12.64 -7.87 -4.27
N LEU A 39 -11.95 -6.92 -3.61
CA LEU A 39 -10.95 -6.10 -4.28
C LEU A 39 -9.82 -6.98 -4.85
N LYS A 40 -9.31 -7.94 -4.08
CA LYS A 40 -8.26 -8.86 -4.55
C LYS A 40 -8.73 -9.66 -5.77
N ARG A 41 -9.98 -10.14 -5.80
CA ARG A 41 -10.56 -10.83 -6.98
C ARG A 41 -10.62 -9.93 -8.21
N ILE A 42 -11.03 -8.67 -8.06
CA ILE A 42 -11.07 -7.71 -9.15
C ILE A 42 -9.65 -7.44 -9.68
N LEU A 43 -8.67 -7.21 -8.79
CA LEU A 43 -7.28 -7.00 -9.18
C LEU A 43 -6.69 -8.20 -9.93
N GLN A 44 -7.02 -9.43 -9.52
CA GLN A 44 -6.60 -10.64 -10.23
C GLN A 44 -7.20 -10.72 -11.64
N LYS A 45 -8.50 -10.41 -11.79
CA LYS A 45 -9.18 -10.37 -13.10
C LYS A 45 -8.57 -9.32 -14.02
N LEU A 46 -8.21 -8.15 -13.48
CA LEU A 46 -7.67 -7.01 -14.22
C LEU A 46 -6.15 -7.02 -14.31
N LYS A 47 -5.45 -8.06 -13.84
CA LYS A 47 -3.98 -8.09 -13.72
C LYS A 47 -3.22 -7.58 -14.95
N LYS A 48 -3.70 -7.87 -16.17
CA LYS A 48 -3.06 -7.44 -17.43
C LYS A 48 -3.24 -5.96 -17.75
N GLN A 49 -4.21 -5.29 -17.13
CA GLN A 49 -4.55 -3.88 -17.31
C GLN A 49 -4.05 -3.02 -16.14
N LEU A 50 -3.59 -3.64 -15.05
CA LEU A 50 -3.07 -2.92 -13.90
C LEU A 50 -1.70 -2.32 -14.21
N VAL A 51 -1.61 -1.01 -14.12
CA VAL A 51 -0.36 -0.24 -14.30
C VAL A 51 0.17 0.34 -12.98
N LEU A 52 -0.72 0.55 -12.00
CA LEU A 52 -0.39 1.16 -10.71
C LEU A 52 -1.39 0.69 -9.65
N TYR A 53 -0.89 0.41 -8.45
CA TYR A 53 -1.69 0.14 -7.27
C TYR A 53 -1.27 1.08 -6.14
N LEU A 54 -2.25 1.78 -5.56
CA LEU A 54 -2.05 2.71 -4.45
C LEU A 54 -2.94 2.30 -3.26
N ASP A 55 -2.29 2.00 -2.13
CA ASP A 55 -2.91 1.77 -0.84
C ASP A 55 -2.73 3.05 0.00
N LEU A 56 -3.79 3.85 0.15
CA LEU A 56 -3.72 5.18 0.78
C LEU A 56 -3.98 5.08 2.30
N HIS A 57 -3.03 5.55 3.10
CA HIS A 57 -3.04 5.48 4.57
C HIS A 57 -2.70 6.82 5.20
N GLY A 58 -3.07 6.94 6.47
CA GLY A 58 -2.66 8.03 7.34
C GLY A 58 -1.55 7.59 8.30
N HIS A 59 -0.63 8.50 8.60
CA HIS A 59 0.56 8.21 9.38
C HIS A 59 0.72 9.15 10.57
N SER A 60 0.76 8.56 11.77
CA SER A 60 0.69 9.28 13.05
C SER A 60 2.04 9.67 13.66
N ARG A 61 3.15 9.52 12.92
CA ARG A 61 4.52 9.76 13.45
C ARG A 61 5.39 10.64 12.57
N GLN A 62 5.45 10.33 11.29
CA GLN A 62 6.17 11.13 10.29
C GLN A 62 5.28 12.25 9.73
N THR A 63 5.92 13.35 9.37
CA THR A 63 5.36 14.47 8.61
C THR A 63 5.47 14.23 7.11
N ASN A 64 4.84 15.09 6.30
CA ASN A 64 4.84 15.02 4.84
C ASN A 64 4.08 13.81 4.27
N LEU A 65 4.00 13.75 2.94
CA LEU A 65 3.59 12.58 2.17
C LEU A 65 4.82 11.72 1.86
N PHE A 66 4.67 10.40 1.88
CA PHE A 66 5.74 9.50 1.45
C PHE A 66 5.18 8.14 1.01
N ALA A 67 6.01 7.33 0.38
CA ALA A 67 5.62 6.03 -0.13
C ALA A 67 6.44 4.89 0.48
N TYR A 68 5.74 3.81 0.82
CA TYR A 68 6.37 2.51 0.93
C TYR A 68 6.21 1.74 -0.38
N GLY A 69 7.30 1.17 -0.89
CA GLY A 69 7.34 0.32 -2.09
C GLY A 69 7.73 -1.13 -1.79
N CYS A 70 8.01 -1.88 -2.85
CA CYS A 70 8.46 -3.28 -2.79
C CYS A 70 9.64 -3.54 -3.74
N SER A 71 10.86 -3.33 -3.26
CA SER A 71 12.13 -3.56 -3.96
C SER A 71 12.87 -4.73 -3.32
N THR A 72 12.95 -5.85 -4.03
CA THR A 72 13.87 -6.98 -3.77
C THR A 72 14.87 -7.13 -4.90
N TYR A 73 14.75 -6.28 -5.92
CA TYR A 73 15.55 -6.31 -7.11
C TYR A 73 16.96 -5.78 -6.78
N PRO A 74 18.02 -6.44 -7.26
CA PRO A 74 19.36 -5.87 -7.21
C PRO A 74 19.44 -4.64 -8.12
N SER A 75 20.44 -3.77 -7.93
CA SER A 75 20.62 -2.56 -8.76
C SER A 75 20.90 -2.87 -10.24
N THR A 76 21.28 -4.09 -10.58
CA THR A 76 21.47 -4.56 -11.96
C THR A 76 20.15 -4.85 -12.69
N ASP A 77 19.04 -4.91 -11.98
CA ASP A 77 17.71 -5.17 -12.52
C ASP A 77 16.96 -3.84 -12.71
N HIS A 78 16.44 -3.57 -13.91
CA HIS A 78 15.73 -2.31 -14.22
C HIS A 78 14.58 -2.03 -13.24
N ARG A 79 13.96 -3.08 -12.68
CA ARG A 79 12.85 -2.96 -11.72
C ARG A 79 13.26 -2.26 -10.42
N PHE A 80 14.55 -2.29 -10.08
CA PHE A 80 15.09 -1.49 -8.98
C PHE A 80 14.82 0.01 -9.18
N TYR A 81 14.97 0.50 -10.41
CA TYR A 81 14.70 1.89 -10.73
C TYR A 81 13.20 2.13 -10.93
N THR A 82 12.49 1.21 -11.60
CA THR A 82 11.03 1.30 -11.83
C THR A 82 10.26 1.59 -10.54
N VAL A 83 10.45 0.78 -9.48
CA VAL A 83 9.75 0.96 -8.20
C VAL A 83 10.07 2.28 -7.48
N ARG A 84 11.08 3.03 -7.94
CA ARG A 84 11.47 4.34 -7.39
C ARG A 84 10.98 5.51 -8.25
N MET A 85 10.59 5.26 -9.50
CA MET A 85 10.23 6.31 -10.45
C MET A 85 8.98 7.06 -10.00
N TYR A 86 7.89 6.35 -9.66
CA TYR A 86 6.65 7.02 -9.28
C TYR A 86 6.82 7.91 -8.03
N PRO A 87 7.38 7.45 -6.89
CA PRO A 87 7.66 8.33 -5.75
C PRO A 87 8.64 9.46 -6.09
N LYS A 88 9.60 9.24 -6.99
CA LYS A 88 10.54 10.29 -7.40
C LYS A 88 9.84 11.39 -8.20
N ILE A 89 8.95 11.02 -9.12
CA ILE A 89 8.11 11.98 -9.86
C ILE A 89 7.25 12.78 -8.89
N LEU A 90 6.60 12.12 -7.92
CA LEU A 90 5.81 12.82 -6.89
C LEU A 90 6.63 13.85 -6.13
N SER A 91 7.88 13.55 -5.75
CA SER A 91 8.75 14.51 -5.06
C SER A 91 9.16 15.72 -5.90
N VAL A 92 9.03 15.65 -7.22
CA VAL A 92 9.29 16.78 -8.13
C VAL A 92 8.03 17.60 -8.31
N LEU A 93 6.87 16.95 -8.38
CA LEU A 93 5.59 17.60 -8.64
C LEU A 93 4.92 18.18 -7.38
N ALA A 94 5.18 17.59 -6.21
CA ALA A 94 4.55 17.97 -4.95
C ALA A 94 5.63 18.29 -3.91
N PRO A 95 5.75 19.57 -3.48
CA PRO A 95 6.67 19.98 -2.42
C PRO A 95 6.46 19.21 -1.11
N GLU A 96 5.22 18.81 -0.82
CA GLU A 96 4.83 18.08 0.39
C GLU A 96 5.22 16.60 0.36
N PHE A 97 5.72 16.08 -0.78
CA PHE A 97 6.13 14.68 -0.91
C PHE A 97 7.61 14.49 -0.61
N SER A 98 7.89 13.84 0.52
CA SER A 98 9.25 13.50 0.95
C SER A 98 9.71 12.18 0.35
N TYR A 99 10.52 12.27 -0.71
CA TYR A 99 11.21 11.10 -1.26
C TYR A 99 12.18 10.46 -0.25
N GLN A 100 12.78 11.26 0.62
CA GLN A 100 13.73 10.79 1.64
C GLN A 100 13.06 9.89 2.68
N ASN A 101 11.78 10.14 2.98
CA ASN A 101 10.99 9.30 3.89
C ASN A 101 10.47 8.02 3.23
N CYS A 102 10.62 7.88 1.91
CA CYS A 102 10.18 6.67 1.22
C CYS A 102 11.02 5.45 1.62
N CYS A 103 10.37 4.30 1.78
CA CYS A 103 11.07 3.05 2.03
C CYS A 103 10.64 1.97 1.04
N PHE A 104 11.61 1.48 0.28
CA PHE A 104 11.39 0.49 -0.78
C PHE A 104 11.64 -0.94 -0.30
N GLY A 105 11.99 -1.14 0.98
CA GLY A 105 12.19 -2.47 1.54
C GLY A 105 10.88 -3.26 1.70
N HIS A 106 10.98 -4.58 1.74
CA HIS A 106 9.81 -5.47 1.87
C HIS A 106 9.25 -5.61 3.29
N GLY A 107 9.79 -4.87 4.27
CA GLY A 107 9.23 -4.77 5.62
C GLY A 107 9.20 -6.07 6.44
N GLY A 108 9.94 -7.10 6.03
CA GLY A 108 10.00 -8.40 6.72
C GLY A 108 8.72 -9.24 6.60
N ASN A 109 8.74 -10.44 7.20
CA ASN A 109 7.63 -11.40 7.10
C ASN A 109 6.29 -10.87 7.64
N GLN A 110 6.33 -9.95 8.62
CA GLN A 110 5.13 -9.34 9.22
C GLN A 110 4.30 -8.52 8.22
N LYS A 111 4.91 -8.07 7.12
CA LYS A 111 4.22 -7.27 6.08
C LYS A 111 3.74 -8.12 4.91
N ARG A 112 3.93 -9.45 4.93
CA ARG A 112 3.55 -10.32 3.80
C ARG A 112 2.05 -10.32 3.51
N GLY A 113 1.23 -10.02 4.51
CA GLY A 113 -0.22 -9.91 4.41
C GLY A 113 -0.76 -8.51 4.10
N THR A 114 0.09 -7.53 3.81
CA THR A 114 -0.39 -6.20 3.40
C THR A 114 -0.74 -6.14 1.92
N GLY A 115 -1.64 -5.24 1.55
CA GLY A 115 -2.09 -5.10 0.16
C GLY A 115 -0.95 -4.81 -0.79
N ARG A 116 -0.11 -3.82 -0.47
CA ARG A 116 1.08 -3.50 -1.26
C ARG A 116 1.94 -4.75 -1.57
N VAL A 117 2.25 -5.55 -0.55
CA VAL A 117 3.17 -6.69 -0.71
C VAL A 117 2.50 -7.84 -1.49
N VAL A 118 1.22 -8.10 -1.27
CA VAL A 118 0.46 -9.12 -2.02
C VAL A 118 0.31 -8.70 -3.48
N VAL A 119 -0.01 -7.44 -3.76
CA VAL A 119 -0.11 -6.94 -5.14
C VAL A 119 1.26 -7.01 -5.83
N ALA A 120 2.33 -6.59 -5.16
CA ALA A 120 3.68 -6.63 -5.73
C ALA A 120 4.15 -8.05 -6.05
N ARG A 121 3.95 -9.00 -5.11
CA ARG A 121 4.55 -10.34 -5.21
C ARG A 121 3.64 -11.38 -5.83
N ASP A 122 2.35 -11.37 -5.49
CA ASP A 122 1.42 -12.45 -5.86
C ASP A 122 0.66 -12.08 -7.13
N ILE A 123 0.27 -10.80 -7.26
CA ILE A 123 -0.30 -10.28 -8.50
C ILE A 123 0.82 -9.95 -9.50
N GLY A 124 2.00 -9.54 -9.03
CA GLY A 124 3.18 -9.33 -9.87
C GLY A 124 3.27 -7.93 -10.47
N LEU A 125 2.73 -6.92 -9.79
CA LEU A 125 2.78 -5.52 -10.22
C LEU A 125 3.88 -4.76 -9.47
N VAL A 126 4.94 -4.34 -10.16
CA VAL A 126 6.07 -3.61 -9.56
C VAL A 126 5.65 -2.26 -8.98
N GLU A 127 4.76 -1.55 -9.69
CA GLU A 127 4.20 -0.25 -9.32
C GLU A 127 3.09 -0.40 -8.27
N ALA A 128 3.44 -0.93 -7.09
CA ALA A 128 2.53 -1.14 -5.97
C ALA A 128 3.06 -0.42 -4.73
N PHE A 129 2.29 0.55 -4.24
CA PHE A 129 2.70 1.44 -3.16
C PHE A 129 1.68 1.51 -2.04
N THR A 130 2.18 1.73 -0.83
CA THR A 130 1.41 2.34 0.25
C THR A 130 1.79 3.82 0.27
N ILE A 131 0.84 4.73 0.11
CA ILE A 131 1.07 6.16 0.28
C ILE A 131 0.60 6.54 1.67
N GLU A 132 1.48 7.19 2.42
CA GLU A 132 1.24 7.59 3.79
C GLU A 132 1.13 9.11 3.84
N ALA A 133 0.02 9.60 4.39
CA ALA A 133 -0.21 11.02 4.62
C ALA A 133 -0.16 11.35 6.11
N SER A 134 0.66 12.34 6.48
CA SER A 134 0.79 12.72 7.88
C SER A 134 -0.51 13.26 8.49
N PHE A 135 -0.76 12.90 9.74
CA PHE A 135 -1.79 13.55 10.56
C PHE A 135 -1.39 14.96 11.03
N PHE A 136 -0.11 15.31 10.96
CA PHE A 136 0.40 16.62 11.42
C PHE A 136 0.66 17.60 10.27
N GLY A 137 0.39 17.19 9.03
CA GLY A 137 0.62 18.01 7.84
C GLY A 137 2.02 17.91 7.25
N ALA A 138 2.30 18.84 6.34
CA ALA A 138 3.59 18.96 5.67
C ALA A 138 4.48 20.01 6.35
N ILE A 139 5.80 19.81 6.29
CA ILE A 139 6.85 20.73 6.75
C ILE A 139 7.74 21.08 5.57
#